data_AF-A0A351X2G5-F1
#
_entry.id   AF-A0A351X2G5-F1
#
_cell.length_a   1.000
_cell.length_b   1.000
_cell.length_c   1.000
_cell.angle_alpha   90.00
_cell.angle_beta   90.00
_cell.angle_gamma   90.00
#
_symmetry.space_group_name_H-M   'P 1'
#
loop_
_entity.id
_entity.type
_entity.pdbx_description
1 polymer ?
#
loop_
_entity_poly.entity_id
_entity_poly.type
_entity_poly.pdbx_seq_one_letter_code
_entity_poly.pdbx_strand_id
1 'polypeptide(L)'
;MTWKNWITEQYLQWRRDKPGRAGSAASYAREIGFDPQILSNWMNRGSTPREMETIQKLAAYFGPVIYDVLDIPQVDYVSLDKLPSEFGSNLKTAILEIASELNKYSIDPESSEAEEISRAILNKRLLTVKKVNNSG
;
A
#
# COMPACT_ATOMS: atom_id res chain seq x y z
N MET A 1 -8.61 -14.50 14.41
CA MET A 1 -9.92 -13.95 14.02
C MET A 1 -10.12 -14.21 12.53
N THR A 2 -11.33 -14.48 12.03
CA THR A 2 -11.54 -14.70 10.59
C THR A 2 -11.79 -13.39 9.86
N TRP A 3 -11.40 -13.30 8.58
CA TRP A 3 -11.69 -12.15 7.70
C TRP A 3 -13.16 -11.73 7.75
N LYS A 4 -14.08 -12.68 7.57
CA LYS A 4 -15.53 -12.45 7.61
C LYS A 4 -15.98 -11.74 8.89
N ASN A 5 -15.52 -12.21 10.04
CA ASN A 5 -15.89 -11.62 11.32
C ASN A 5 -15.28 -10.23 11.46
N TRP A 6 -14.00 -10.09 11.13
CA TRP A 6 -13.30 -8.82 11.21
C TRP A 6 -13.96 -7.73 10.35
N ILE A 7 -14.21 -7.99 9.06
CA ILE A 7 -14.81 -6.98 8.17
C ILE A 7 -16.26 -6.66 8.55
N THR A 8 -16.99 -7.63 9.11
CA THR A 8 -18.34 -7.40 9.63
C THR A 8 -18.31 -6.49 10.86
N GLU A 9 -17.34 -6.68 11.76
CA GLU A 9 -17.15 -5.80 12.91
C GLU A 9 -16.76 -4.38 12.49
N GLN A 10 -15.87 -4.21 11.50
CA GLN A 10 -15.52 -2.90 10.97
C GLN A 10 -16.74 -2.17 10.41
N TYR A 11 -17.60 -2.87 9.64
CA TYR A 11 -18.86 -2.31 9.16
C TYR A 11 -19.78 -1.90 10.31
N LEU A 12 -19.95 -2.76 11.32
CA LEU A 12 -20.82 -2.46 12.46
C LEU A 12 -20.32 -1.26 13.26
N GLN A 13 -19.00 -1.15 13.48
CA GLN A 13 -18.39 0.01 14.14
C GLN A 13 -18.63 1.28 13.32
N TRP A 14 -18.33 1.25 12.02
CA TRP A 14 -18.56 2.36 11.10
C TRP A 14 -20.03 2.81 11.06
N ARG A 15 -20.96 1.87 11.17
CA ARG A 15 -22.42 2.11 11.12
C ARG A 15 -22.97 2.77 12.39
N ARG A 16 -22.31 2.64 13.55
CA ARG A 16 -22.86 3.10 14.85
C ARG A 16 -23.36 4.54 14.82
N ASP A 17 -22.66 5.41 14.12
CA ASP A 17 -22.98 6.85 14.05
C ASP A 17 -23.78 7.26 12.80
N LYS A 18 -24.28 6.29 12.02
CA LYS A 18 -24.92 6.54 10.72
C LYS A 18 -26.33 5.91 10.66
N PRO A 19 -27.40 6.69 10.91
CA PRO A 19 -28.77 6.17 10.83
C PRO A 19 -29.23 5.97 9.38
N GLY A 20 -30.19 5.06 9.19
CA GLY A 20 -30.89 4.86 7.92
C GLY A 20 -29.99 4.45 6.74
N ARG A 21 -30.24 5.01 5.56
CA ARG A 21 -29.50 4.67 4.32
C ARG A 21 -28.02 5.06 4.36
N ALA A 22 -27.66 6.05 5.16
CA ALA A 22 -26.26 6.46 5.34
C ALA A 22 -25.42 5.34 5.96
N GLY A 23 -26.01 4.54 6.86
CA GLY A 23 -25.36 3.38 7.49
C GLY A 23 -25.54 2.06 6.74
N SER A 24 -25.86 2.08 5.44
CA SER A 24 -26.04 0.86 4.66
C SER A 24 -24.71 0.22 4.29
N ALA A 25 -24.68 -1.12 4.15
CA ALA A 25 -23.52 -1.84 3.66
C ALA A 25 -23.07 -1.36 2.27
N ALA A 26 -23.99 -0.94 1.41
CA ALA A 26 -23.66 -0.39 0.10
C ALA A 26 -22.92 0.96 0.20
N SER A 27 -23.30 1.81 1.16
CA SER A 27 -22.57 3.05 1.43
C SER A 27 -21.17 2.76 1.99
N TYR A 28 -21.07 1.80 2.90
CA TYR A 28 -19.77 1.39 3.45
C TYR A 28 -18.84 0.85 2.37
N ALA A 29 -19.33 -0.05 1.52
CA ALA A 29 -18.56 -0.60 0.41
C ALA A 29 -17.96 0.50 -0.47
N ARG A 30 -18.77 1.51 -0.83
CA ARG A 30 -18.28 2.66 -1.61
C ARG A 30 -17.24 3.47 -0.86
N GLU A 31 -17.40 3.66 0.45
CA GLU A 31 -16.44 4.40 1.27
C GLU A 31 -15.07 3.70 1.31
N ILE A 32 -15.05 2.37 1.38
CA ILE A 32 -13.82 1.58 1.32
C ILE A 32 -13.36 1.27 -0.13
N GLY A 33 -14.03 1.82 -1.14
CA GLY A 33 -13.62 1.72 -2.54
C GLY A 33 -13.98 0.40 -3.26
N PHE A 34 -15.01 -0.31 -2.81
CA PHE A 34 -15.44 -1.60 -3.36
C PHE A 34 -16.90 -1.63 -3.80
N ASP A 35 -17.22 -2.56 -4.70
CA ASP A 35 -18.60 -2.83 -5.09
C ASP A 35 -19.39 -3.44 -3.92
N PRO A 36 -20.66 -3.04 -3.68
CA PRO A 36 -21.51 -3.59 -2.62
C PRO A 36 -21.64 -5.11 -2.63
N GLN A 37 -21.61 -5.74 -3.82
CA GLN A 37 -21.67 -7.19 -3.96
C GLN A 37 -20.40 -7.87 -3.42
N ILE A 38 -19.23 -7.26 -3.62
CA ILE A 38 -17.95 -7.77 -3.09
C ILE A 38 -18.00 -7.78 -1.56
N LEU A 39 -18.35 -6.64 -0.95
CA LEU A 39 -18.47 -6.55 0.51
C LEU A 39 -19.54 -7.53 1.04
N SER A 40 -20.67 -7.67 0.35
CA SER A 40 -21.71 -8.63 0.71
C SER A 40 -21.20 -10.07 0.68
N ASN A 41 -20.38 -10.43 -0.32
CA ASN A 41 -19.76 -11.75 -0.39
C ASN A 41 -18.78 -11.98 0.78
N TRP A 42 -17.98 -10.98 1.14
CA TRP A 42 -17.08 -11.06 2.29
C TRP A 42 -17.82 -11.26 3.61
N MET A 43 -18.83 -10.42 3.89
CA MET A 43 -19.57 -10.47 5.15
C MET A 43 -20.48 -11.69 5.26
N ASN A 44 -21.16 -12.09 4.18
CA ASN A 44 -22.18 -13.14 4.25
C ASN A 44 -21.64 -14.52 3.87
N ARG A 45 -20.93 -14.60 2.73
CA ARG A 45 -20.43 -15.86 2.15
C ARG A 45 -19.04 -16.24 2.67
N GLY A 46 -18.34 -15.33 3.33
CA GLY A 46 -17.01 -15.57 3.87
C GLY A 46 -15.93 -15.71 2.80
N SER A 47 -16.16 -15.17 1.59
CA SER A 47 -15.08 -15.08 0.61
C SER A 47 -13.99 -14.17 1.17
N THR A 48 -12.75 -14.49 0.85
CA THR A 48 -11.56 -13.75 1.32
C THR A 48 -10.90 -13.09 0.12
N PRO A 49 -10.47 -11.82 0.22
CA PRO A 49 -9.70 -11.18 -0.84
C PRO A 49 -8.39 -11.93 -1.06
N ARG A 50 -8.06 -12.20 -2.33
CA ARG A 50 -6.82 -12.89 -2.72
C ARG A 50 -5.98 -12.11 -3.72
N GLU A 51 -6.61 -11.20 -4.45
CA GLU A 51 -5.93 -10.36 -5.44
C GLU A 51 -5.14 -9.27 -4.73
N MET A 52 -3.86 -9.13 -5.09
CA MET A 52 -2.96 -8.17 -4.44
C MET A 52 -3.46 -6.73 -4.53
N GLU A 53 -4.06 -6.33 -5.66
CA GLU A 53 -4.65 -5.00 -5.83
C GLU A 53 -5.77 -4.74 -4.80
N THR A 54 -6.63 -5.74 -4.57
CA THR A 54 -7.69 -5.67 -3.57
C THR A 54 -7.12 -5.56 -2.16
N ILE A 55 -6.09 -6.36 -1.85
CA ILE A 55 -5.41 -6.34 -0.55
C ILE A 55 -4.75 -4.98 -0.30
N GLN A 56 -4.09 -4.40 -1.31
CA GLN A 56 -3.48 -3.06 -1.23
C GLN A 56 -4.51 -1.96 -1.01
N LYS A 57 -5.65 -2.01 -1.70
CA LYS A 57 -6.76 -1.07 -1.47
C LYS A 57 -7.30 -1.16 -0.04
N LEU A 58 -7.47 -2.37 0.47
CA LEU A 58 -7.87 -2.59 1.86
C LEU A 58 -6.81 -2.06 2.84
N ALA A 59 -5.53 -2.35 2.61
CA ALA A 59 -4.44 -1.87 3.44
C ALA A 59 -4.30 -0.33 3.41
N ALA A 60 -4.63 0.31 2.30
CA ALA A 60 -4.63 1.78 2.21
C ALA A 60 -5.70 2.42 3.11
N TYR A 61 -6.86 1.76 3.28
CA TYR A 61 -7.94 2.27 4.12
C TYR A 61 -7.80 1.85 5.60
N PHE A 62 -7.48 0.58 5.86
CA PHE A 62 -7.44 0.01 7.21
C PHE A 62 -6.05 -0.08 7.83
N GLY A 63 -5.00 0.18 7.04
CA GLY A 63 -3.61 0.02 7.46
C GLY A 63 -3.10 -1.42 7.36
N PRO A 64 -1.90 -1.68 7.91
CA PRO A 64 -1.20 -2.96 7.75
C PRO A 64 -1.88 -4.15 8.45
N VAL A 65 -2.83 -3.90 9.36
CA VAL A 65 -3.60 -4.96 10.05
C VAL A 65 -4.29 -5.93 9.08
N ILE A 66 -4.55 -5.50 7.84
CA ILE A 66 -5.13 -6.34 6.79
C ILE A 66 -4.26 -7.56 6.50
N TYR A 67 -2.92 -7.43 6.55
CA TYR A 67 -2.03 -8.56 6.30
C TYR A 67 -2.17 -9.64 7.38
N ASP A 68 -2.21 -9.22 8.66
CA ASP A 68 -2.41 -10.13 9.79
C ASP A 68 -3.78 -10.83 9.74
N VAL A 69 -4.84 -10.08 9.43
CA VAL A 69 -6.22 -10.60 9.38
C VAL A 69 -6.40 -11.62 8.25
N LEU A 70 -5.68 -11.43 7.14
CA LEU A 70 -5.72 -12.31 5.97
C LEU A 70 -4.70 -13.44 6.04
N ASP A 71 -3.88 -13.51 7.10
CA ASP A 71 -2.76 -14.44 7.22
C ASP A 71 -1.81 -14.37 6.01
N ILE A 72 -1.61 -13.15 5.51
CA ILE A 72 -0.70 -12.86 4.41
C ILE A 72 0.61 -12.37 5.04
N PRO A 73 1.76 -12.97 4.70
CA PRO A 73 3.04 -12.45 5.15
C PRO A 73 3.13 -10.97 4.78
N GLN A 74 3.23 -10.11 5.79
CA GLN A 74 3.51 -8.71 5.54
C GLN A 74 4.85 -8.67 4.83
N VAL A 75 4.83 -8.36 3.53
CA VAL A 75 6.06 -7.99 2.84
C VAL A 75 6.41 -6.67 3.52
N ASP A 76 7.42 -6.70 4.39
CA ASP A 76 7.92 -5.51 5.07
C ASP A 76 8.26 -4.49 3.99
N TYR A 77 7.33 -3.57 3.72
CA TYR A 77 7.67 -2.31 3.10
C TYR A 77 8.69 -1.73 4.07
N VAL A 78 9.97 -1.76 3.68
CA VAL A 78 11.07 -1.25 4.48
C VAL A 78 10.67 0.16 4.90
N SER A 79 10.28 0.33 6.17
CA SER A 79 9.91 1.64 6.68
C SER A 79 11.17 2.50 6.58
N LEU A 80 11.14 3.41 5.60
CA LEU A 80 12.25 4.32 5.33
C LEU A 80 12.45 5.30 6.49
N ASP A 81 11.52 5.34 7.44
CA ASP A 81 11.57 6.19 8.63
C ASP A 81 12.51 5.63 9.71
N LYS A 82 12.93 4.36 9.59
CA LYS A 82 14.02 3.78 10.39
C LYS A 82 15.41 4.13 9.83
N LEU A 83 15.49 4.72 8.65
CA LEU A 83 16.74 5.16 8.05
C LEU A 83 17.11 6.55 8.58
N PRO A 84 18.40 6.92 8.59
CA PRO A 84 18.82 8.30 8.83
C PRO A 84 18.00 9.25 7.94
N SER A 85 17.51 10.35 8.49
CA SER A 85 16.53 11.24 7.81
C SER A 85 16.95 11.64 6.40
N GLU A 86 18.23 11.96 6.22
CA GLU A 86 18.82 12.28 4.92
C GLU A 86 18.81 11.09 3.96
N PHE A 87 19.22 9.91 4.43
CA PHE A 87 19.25 8.68 3.62
C PHE A 87 17.83 8.24 3.23
N GLY A 88 16.90 8.27 4.17
CA GLY A 88 15.49 7.98 3.93
C GLY A 88 14.86 8.96 2.93
N SER A 89 15.16 10.26 3.05
CA SER A 89 14.71 11.27 2.10
C SER A 89 15.28 11.03 0.70
N ASN A 90 16.59 10.78 0.58
CA ASN A 90 17.24 10.52 -0.70
C ASN A 90 16.72 9.26 -1.38
N LEU A 91 16.44 8.20 -0.61
CA LEU A 91 15.86 6.97 -1.14
C LEU A 91 14.40 7.17 -1.58
N LYS A 92 13.58 7.91 -0.83
CA LYS A 92 12.22 8.30 -1.25
C LYS A 92 12.26 9.07 -2.57
N THR A 93 13.14 10.06 -2.69
CA THR A 93 13.32 10.82 -3.93
C THR A 93 13.79 9.94 -5.10
N ALA A 94 14.74 9.04 -4.87
CA ALA A 94 15.22 8.12 -5.90
C ALA A 94 14.09 7.21 -6.43
N ILE A 95 13.27 6.64 -5.55
CA ILE A 95 12.14 5.80 -5.93
C ILE A 95 11.14 6.58 -6.80
N LEU A 96 10.83 7.84 -6.42
CA LEU A 96 9.94 8.70 -7.20
C LEU A 96 10.53 9.05 -8.58
N GLU A 97 11.83 9.31 -8.66
CA GLU A 97 12.51 9.58 -9.93
C GLU A 97 12.49 8.37 -10.85
N ILE A 98 12.75 7.17 -10.33
CA ILE A 98 12.66 5.92 -11.08
C ILE A 98 11.26 5.74 -11.64
N ALA A 99 10.23 5.81 -10.78
CA ALA A 99 8.85 5.66 -11.21
C ALA A 99 8.46 6.68 -12.29
N SER A 100 8.93 7.93 -12.16
CA SER A 100 8.69 8.98 -13.14
C SER A 100 9.35 8.69 -14.49
N GLU A 101 10.62 8.24 -14.51
CA GLU A 101 11.35 7.96 -15.74
C GLU A 101 10.78 6.73 -16.46
N LEU A 102 10.50 5.64 -15.73
CA LEU A 102 9.90 4.44 -16.31
C LEU A 102 8.53 4.75 -16.93
N ASN A 103 7.69 5.52 -16.25
CA ASN A 103 6.38 5.90 -16.78
C ASN A 103 6.49 6.82 -18.00
N LYS A 104 7.38 7.83 -17.95
CA LYS A 104 7.61 8.78 -19.05
C LYS A 104 7.99 8.08 -20.36
N TYR A 105 8.77 7.00 -20.28
CA TYR A 105 9.21 6.23 -21.43
C TYR A 105 8.44 4.93 -21.64
N SER A 106 7.41 4.66 -20.82
CA SER A 106 6.61 3.43 -20.85
C SER A 106 7.47 2.16 -20.81
N ILE A 107 8.53 2.20 -20.00
CA ILE A 107 9.48 1.11 -19.84
C ILE A 107 8.86 0.06 -18.92
N ASP A 108 8.94 -1.21 -19.33
CA ASP A 108 8.56 -2.34 -18.50
C ASP A 108 9.44 -2.38 -17.23
N PRO A 109 8.86 -2.29 -16.02
CA PRO A 109 9.61 -2.30 -14.76
C PRO A 109 10.52 -3.52 -14.58
N GLU A 110 10.23 -4.64 -15.26
CA GLU A 110 11.02 -5.88 -15.18
C GLU A 110 12.07 -6.01 -16.28
N SER A 111 12.22 -4.99 -17.13
CA SER A 111 13.23 -4.97 -18.20
C SER A 111 14.63 -4.64 -17.69
N SER A 112 15.66 -5.10 -18.41
CA SER A 112 17.06 -4.71 -18.16
C SER A 112 17.26 -3.19 -18.22
N GLU A 113 16.49 -2.49 -19.07
CA GLU A 113 16.54 -1.03 -19.18
C GLU A 113 16.04 -0.35 -17.88
N ALA A 114 14.95 -0.87 -17.29
CA ALA A 114 14.47 -0.38 -16.01
C ALA A 114 15.48 -0.59 -14.89
N GLU A 115 16.19 -1.72 -14.90
CA GLU A 115 17.27 -1.99 -13.94
C GLU A 115 18.41 -0.97 -14.08
N GLU A 116 18.87 -0.70 -15.30
CA GLU A 116 19.96 0.25 -15.56
C GLU A 116 19.60 1.67 -15.10
N ILE A 117 18.39 2.15 -15.43
CA ILE A 117 17.88 3.45 -14.99
C ILE A 117 17.80 3.51 -13.46
N SER A 118 17.27 2.45 -12.85
CA SER A 118 17.14 2.35 -11.39
C SER A 118 18.49 2.43 -10.70
N ARG A 119 19.48 1.68 -11.19
CA ARG A 119 20.86 1.72 -10.67
C ARG A 119 21.49 3.11 -10.83
N ALA A 120 21.32 3.76 -11.98
CA ALA A 120 21.87 5.08 -12.22
C ALA A 120 21.31 6.14 -11.25
N ILE A 121 20.00 6.15 -11.04
CA ILE A 121 19.32 7.09 -10.14
C ILE A 121 19.69 6.81 -8.68
N LEU A 122 19.66 5.54 -8.25
CA LEU A 122 20.07 5.16 -6.89
C LEU A 122 21.52 5.56 -6.62
N ASN A 123 22.44 5.29 -7.55
CA ASN A 123 23.85 5.70 -7.41
C ASN A 123 23.98 7.22 -7.29
N LYS A 124 23.29 7.97 -8.15
CA LYS A 124 23.32 9.44 -8.14
C LYS A 124 22.89 10.00 -6.78
N ARG A 125 21.84 9.44 -6.18
CA ARG A 125 21.19 9.95 -4.95
C ARG A 125 21.82 9.41 -3.66
N LEU A 126 22.31 8.17 -3.67
CA LEU A 126 22.85 7.52 -2.46
C LEU A 126 24.38 7.73 -2.30
N LEU A 127 25.13 7.99 -3.39
CA LEU A 127 26.56 8.32 -3.30
C LEU A 127 26.83 9.77 -2.87
N THR A 128 25.85 10.68 -2.96
CA THR A 128 26.00 12.06 -2.51
C THR A 128 26.24 12.14 -1.00
N VAL A 129 25.65 11.22 -0.23
CA VAL A 129 25.79 11.13 1.23
C VAL A 129 27.24 10.86 1.68
N LYS A 130 28.06 10.19 0.85
CA LYS A 130 29.47 9.88 1.19
C LYS A 130 30.42 11.07 1.06
N LYS A 131 30.07 12.10 0.29
CA LYS A 131 30.98 13.24 0.05
C LYS A 131 30.94 14.29 1.17
N VAL A 132 29.83 14.39 1.90
CA VAL A 132 29.68 15.38 2.97
C VAL A 132 30.37 14.93 4.27
N ASN A 133 30.44 13.62 4.52
CA ASN A 133 31.02 13.07 5.76
C ASN A 133 32.55 12.89 5.74
N ASN A 134 33.24 13.27 4.66
CA ASN A 134 34.71 13.18 4.53
C ASN A 134 35.37 14.57 4.44
N SER A 135 34.70 15.62 4.92
CA SER A 135 35.22 17.00 4.95
C SER A 135 35.33 17.58 6.36
N GLY A 136 35.38 16.72 7.39
CA GLY A 136 35.58 17.09 8.79
C GLY A 136 36.89 16.53 9.34
#